data_AF-A0A090NAG5-F1
#
_entry.id   AF-A0A090NAG5-F1
#
_cell.length_a   1.000
_cell.length_b   1.000
_cell.length_c   1.000
_cell.angle_alpha   90.00
_cell.angle_beta   90.00
_cell.angle_gamma   90.00
#
_symmetry.space_group_name_H-M   'P 1'
#
loop_
_entity.id
_entity.type
_entity.pdbx_description
1 polymer ?
#
loop_
_entity_poly.entity_id
_entity_poly.type
_entity_poly.pdbx_seq_one_letter_code
_entity_poly.pdbx_strand_id
1 'polypeptide(L)'
;MTVQTSKNPQVDIAEDNAFFPSEYSLSQYTSPVSDLDGVDYPKPYRGKHKILVIAADERYLPTDNGKLFSTGNHPIKTLLPLYHLHAAGFEFEVATISGLMTKFEYWAMPHKDEKVMPFFEQHKSLFRNPKKLADVVAGLNADSEYAAIFVPGGHGALGDAANLLI
;
A
#
# COMPACT_ATOMS: atom_id res chain seq x y z
N MET A 1 -9.14 17.15 31.26
CA MET A 1 -10.31 16.38 30.78
C MET A 1 -9.84 15.50 29.64
N THR A 2 -9.98 14.19 29.75
CA THR A 2 -9.71 13.27 28.64
C THR A 2 -10.86 13.36 27.65
N VAL A 3 -10.61 13.91 26.46
CA VAL A 3 -11.59 13.89 25.38
C VAL A 3 -11.74 12.44 24.93
N GLN A 4 -12.91 11.84 25.16
CA GLN A 4 -13.21 10.49 24.70
C GLN A 4 -13.45 10.54 23.18
N THR A 5 -12.56 9.93 22.40
CA THR A 5 -12.70 9.87 20.94
C THR A 5 -13.85 8.96 20.53
N SER A 6 -14.52 9.31 19.42
CA SER A 6 -15.68 8.55 18.94
C SER A 6 -15.29 7.14 18.48
N LYS A 7 -16.10 6.14 18.82
CA LYS A 7 -15.97 4.75 18.33
C LYS A 7 -16.87 4.43 17.13
N ASN A 8 -17.70 5.38 16.70
CA ASN A 8 -18.49 5.19 15.49
C ASN A 8 -17.58 5.28 14.25
N PRO A 9 -17.73 4.37 13.27
CA PRO A 9 -17.10 4.52 11.96
C PRO A 9 -17.46 5.88 11.34
N GLN A 10 -16.52 6.48 10.63
CA GLN A 10 -16.70 7.80 10.01
C GLN A 10 -17.19 7.60 8.57
N VAL A 11 -18.18 8.37 8.12
CA VAL A 11 -18.71 8.23 6.75
C VAL A 11 -17.63 8.62 5.73
N ASP A 12 -17.41 7.76 4.73
CA ASP A 12 -16.68 8.12 3.51
C ASP A 12 -17.69 8.64 2.48
N ILE A 13 -17.77 9.96 2.34
CA ILE A 13 -18.77 10.62 1.47
C ILE A 13 -18.53 10.40 -0.03
N ALA A 14 -17.41 9.80 -0.42
CA ALA A 14 -17.14 9.49 -1.82
C ALA A 14 -17.91 8.26 -2.32
N GLU A 15 -18.46 7.45 -1.40
CA GLU A 15 -19.15 6.20 -1.72
C GLU A 15 -20.40 5.99 -0.86
N ASP A 16 -21.41 5.32 -1.40
CA ASP A 16 -22.64 5.02 -0.68
C ASP A 16 -22.39 3.97 0.42
N ASN A 17 -22.94 4.21 1.61
CA ASN A 17 -22.86 3.30 2.76
C ASN A 17 -21.42 2.83 3.11
N ALA A 18 -20.43 3.68 2.83
CA ALA A 18 -19.02 3.43 3.09
C ALA A 18 -18.50 4.18 4.31
N PHE A 19 -17.56 3.55 5.02
CA PHE A 19 -17.03 4.09 6.26
C PHE A 19 -15.52 3.92 6.39
N PHE A 20 -14.85 4.98 6.83
CA PHE A 20 -13.50 4.95 7.38
C PHE A 20 -13.50 4.39 8.82
N PRO A 21 -12.32 4.04 9.37
CA PRO A 21 -12.20 3.68 10.78
C PRO A 21 -12.68 4.80 11.71
N SER A 22 -13.13 4.42 12.90
CA SER A 22 -13.51 5.39 13.95
C SER A 22 -12.32 6.25 14.43
N GLU A 23 -12.59 7.43 14.97
CA GLU A 23 -11.56 8.29 15.57
C GLU A 23 -10.76 7.56 16.66
N TYR A 24 -11.44 6.77 17.48
CA TYR A 24 -10.80 5.95 18.51
C TYR A 24 -9.85 4.92 17.90
N SER A 25 -10.28 4.14 16.89
CA SER A 25 -9.38 3.17 16.24
C SER A 25 -8.19 3.84 15.57
N LEU A 26 -8.37 5.00 14.95
CA LEU A 26 -7.27 5.74 14.34
C LEU A 26 -6.24 6.17 15.41
N SER A 27 -6.67 6.61 16.59
CA SER A 27 -5.74 7.00 17.67
C SER A 27 -4.97 5.83 18.27
N GLN A 28 -5.46 4.59 18.13
CA GLN A 28 -4.78 3.40 18.64
C GLN A 28 -3.85 2.76 17.60
N TYR A 29 -4.22 2.80 16.32
CA TYR A 29 -3.59 1.99 15.28
C TYR A 29 -2.88 2.78 14.19
N THR A 30 -2.91 4.11 14.27
CA THR A 30 -2.14 4.98 13.36
C THR A 30 -1.23 5.89 14.17
N SER A 31 -0.12 6.29 13.55
CA SER A 31 0.83 7.23 14.11
C SER A 31 1.22 8.23 13.02
N PRO A 32 1.41 9.52 13.35
CA PRO A 32 1.87 10.50 12.39
C PRO A 32 3.32 10.27 11.91
N VAL A 33 4.08 9.42 12.59
CA VAL A 33 5.47 9.05 12.28
C VAL A 33 5.63 7.53 12.37
N SER A 34 6.38 6.93 11.45
CA SER A 34 6.67 5.49 11.46
C SER A 34 7.80 5.14 12.43
N ASP A 35 8.05 3.84 12.57
CA ASP A 35 9.20 3.27 13.27
C ASP A 35 10.36 2.92 12.33
N LEU A 36 10.44 3.53 11.14
CA LEU A 36 11.52 3.32 10.19
C LEU A 36 12.90 3.59 10.84
N ASP A 37 13.70 2.54 10.96
CA ASP A 37 15.04 2.57 11.53
C ASP A 37 15.93 1.50 10.88
N GLY A 38 17.24 1.52 11.15
CA GLY A 38 18.16 0.47 10.71
C GLY A 38 18.39 0.43 9.19
N VAL A 39 18.21 1.55 8.50
CA VAL A 39 18.52 1.67 7.07
C VAL A 39 20.03 1.89 6.89
N ASP A 40 20.79 0.79 6.93
CA ASP A 40 22.23 0.78 6.66
C ASP A 40 22.61 -0.42 5.78
N TYR A 41 22.96 -0.12 4.52
CA TYR A 41 23.33 -1.11 3.51
C TYR A 41 24.65 -0.68 2.85
N PRO A 42 25.81 -0.90 3.49
CA PRO A 42 27.09 -0.32 3.03
C PRO A 42 27.58 -0.86 1.68
N LYS A 43 27.00 -1.98 1.20
CA LYS A 43 27.26 -2.58 -0.11
C LYS A 43 25.92 -2.84 -0.81
N PRO A 44 25.24 -1.80 -1.31
CA PRO A 44 23.95 -1.96 -1.97
C PRO A 44 24.14 -2.74 -3.27
N TYR A 45 23.09 -3.44 -3.69
CA TYR A 45 22.99 -4.08 -4.99
C TYR A 45 23.14 -3.03 -6.10
N ARG A 46 23.82 -3.41 -7.18
CA ARG A 46 24.09 -2.53 -8.34
C ARG A 46 23.68 -3.15 -9.67
N GLY A 47 22.97 -4.27 -9.63
CA GLY A 47 22.43 -4.88 -10.85
C GLY A 47 21.11 -4.23 -11.24
N LYS A 48 20.33 -4.95 -12.07
CA LYS A 48 19.13 -4.39 -12.71
C LYS A 48 17.82 -4.95 -12.15
N HIS A 49 17.88 -5.99 -11.32
CA HIS A 49 16.67 -6.62 -10.83
C HIS A 49 15.87 -5.67 -9.95
N LYS A 50 14.55 -5.65 -10.15
CA LYS A 50 13.58 -4.83 -9.43
C LYS A 50 12.67 -5.67 -8.56
N ILE A 51 11.89 -5.00 -7.70
CA ILE A 51 10.78 -5.59 -6.97
C ILE A 51 9.49 -5.37 -7.76
N LEU A 52 8.73 -6.43 -8.04
CA LEU A 52 7.38 -6.31 -8.58
C LEU A 52 6.39 -6.20 -7.42
N VAL A 53 5.79 -5.03 -7.25
CA VAL A 53 4.75 -4.80 -6.24
C VAL A 53 3.40 -5.09 -6.85
N ILE A 54 2.64 -6.03 -6.27
CA ILE A 54 1.24 -6.28 -6.65
C ILE A 54 0.36 -5.58 -5.62
N ALA A 55 -0.16 -4.42 -6.00
CA ALA A 55 -0.95 -3.55 -5.13
C ALA A 55 -2.45 -3.69 -5.39
N ALA A 56 -3.25 -3.22 -4.42
CA ALA A 56 -4.69 -3.22 -4.50
C ALA A 56 -5.21 -2.07 -5.37
N ASP A 57 -6.17 -2.36 -6.26
CA ASP A 57 -6.86 -1.35 -7.08
C ASP A 57 -8.31 -1.09 -6.67
N GLU A 58 -8.86 -1.83 -5.70
CA GLU A 58 -10.13 -1.53 -5.04
C GLU A 58 -9.94 -0.99 -3.61
N ARG A 59 -10.74 0.02 -3.24
CA ARG A 59 -10.77 0.64 -1.91
C ARG A 59 -11.89 0.07 -1.05
N TYR A 60 -13.04 -0.23 -1.63
CA TYR A 60 -14.26 -0.49 -0.88
C TYR A 60 -14.46 -1.99 -0.69
N LEU A 61 -14.27 -2.45 0.54
CA LEU A 61 -14.43 -3.86 0.90
C LEU A 61 -15.83 -4.10 1.50
N PRO A 62 -16.68 -4.94 0.90
CA PRO A 62 -17.95 -5.34 1.50
C PRO A 62 -17.77 -6.07 2.82
N THR A 63 -18.53 -5.65 3.84
CA THR A 63 -18.62 -6.33 5.13
C THR A 63 -19.88 -7.21 5.21
N ASP A 64 -19.93 -8.09 6.20
CA ASP A 64 -21.02 -9.06 6.41
C ASP A 64 -22.41 -8.44 6.61
N ASN A 65 -22.47 -7.18 7.02
CA ASN A 65 -23.69 -6.40 7.23
C ASN A 65 -24.05 -5.48 6.05
N GLY A 66 -23.39 -5.63 4.90
CA GLY A 66 -23.68 -4.88 3.67
C GLY A 66 -23.15 -3.44 3.64
N LYS A 67 -22.37 -3.01 4.64
CA LYS A 67 -21.60 -1.76 4.59
C LYS A 67 -20.29 -1.96 3.83
N LEU A 68 -19.69 -0.86 3.39
CA LEU A 68 -18.38 -0.86 2.78
C LEU A 68 -17.33 -0.34 3.76
N PHE A 69 -16.24 -1.07 3.94
CA PHE A 69 -15.07 -0.55 4.63
C PHE A 69 -14.17 0.18 3.62
N SER A 70 -13.90 1.47 3.86
CA SER A 70 -13.03 2.29 3.02
C SER A 70 -11.55 2.04 3.38
N THR A 71 -10.93 1.15 2.61
CA THR A 71 -9.59 0.59 2.84
C THR A 71 -8.66 0.80 1.62
N GLY A 72 -7.77 -0.16 1.36
CA GLY A 72 -6.70 -0.14 0.39
C GLY A 72 -5.49 -0.90 0.92
N ASN A 73 -4.33 -0.71 0.30
CA ASN A 73 -3.08 -1.10 0.93
C ASN A 73 -2.73 -0.18 2.11
N HIS A 74 -2.15 -0.78 3.14
CA HIS A 74 -1.67 -0.03 4.29
C HIS A 74 -0.34 0.67 3.96
N PRO A 75 -0.24 2.01 4.06
CA PRO A 75 0.94 2.75 3.61
C PRO A 75 2.22 2.35 4.35
N ILE A 76 2.20 2.19 5.68
CA ILE A 76 3.39 1.72 6.44
C ILE A 76 3.86 0.33 5.98
N LYS A 77 2.94 -0.64 5.90
CA LYS A 77 3.25 -2.01 5.46
C LYS A 77 3.76 -2.08 4.02
N THR A 78 3.49 -1.05 3.21
CA THR A 78 3.96 -0.96 1.82
C THR A 78 5.30 -0.23 1.74
N LEU A 79 5.38 0.96 2.33
CA LEU A 79 6.47 1.90 2.11
C LEU A 79 7.71 1.56 2.92
N LEU A 80 7.60 1.03 4.14
CA LEU A 80 8.80 0.70 4.93
C LEU A 80 9.62 -0.43 4.28
N PRO A 81 9.04 -1.58 3.89
CA PRO A 81 9.79 -2.60 3.16
C PRO A 81 10.40 -2.07 1.86
N LEU A 82 9.66 -1.27 1.10
CA LEU A 82 10.17 -0.67 -0.14
C LEU A 82 11.29 0.35 0.12
N TYR A 83 11.23 1.10 1.22
CA TYR A 83 12.29 2.03 1.62
C TYR A 83 13.60 1.26 1.84
N HIS A 84 13.54 0.16 2.60
CA HIS A 84 14.71 -0.69 2.85
C HIS A 84 15.25 -1.31 1.56
N LEU A 85 14.37 -1.85 0.70
CA LEU A 85 14.78 -2.47 -0.57
C LEU A 85 15.40 -1.46 -1.53
N HIS A 86 14.81 -0.26 -1.63
CA HIS A 86 15.36 0.83 -2.43
C HIS A 86 16.72 1.30 -1.89
N ALA A 87 16.86 1.47 -0.57
CA ALA A 87 18.16 1.80 0.04
C ALA A 87 19.21 0.70 -0.17
N ALA A 88 18.79 -0.57 -0.26
CA ALA A 88 19.64 -1.70 -0.60
C ALA A 88 19.95 -1.82 -2.11
N GLY A 89 19.44 -0.92 -2.95
CA GLY A 89 19.74 -0.83 -4.38
C GLY A 89 18.74 -1.52 -5.31
N PHE A 90 17.56 -1.90 -4.82
CA PHE A 90 16.49 -2.47 -5.63
C PHE A 90 15.42 -1.43 -5.95
N GLU A 91 15.33 -1.05 -7.21
CA GLU A 91 14.18 -0.30 -7.73
C GLU A 91 12.91 -1.16 -7.67
N PHE A 92 11.75 -0.54 -7.83
CA PHE A 92 10.48 -1.27 -7.88
C PHE A 92 9.55 -0.77 -8.98
N GLU A 93 8.66 -1.65 -9.40
CA GLU A 93 7.54 -1.34 -10.27
C GLU A 93 6.25 -1.79 -9.60
N VAL A 94 5.15 -1.10 -9.89
CA VAL A 94 3.85 -1.41 -9.32
C VAL A 94 2.95 -1.96 -10.42
N ALA A 95 2.26 -3.04 -10.13
CA ALA A 95 1.18 -3.59 -10.93
C ALA A 95 -0.08 -3.74 -10.07
N THR A 96 -1.23 -3.59 -10.71
CA THR A 96 -2.54 -3.94 -10.15
C THR A 96 -3.25 -4.88 -11.12
N ILE A 97 -4.29 -5.58 -10.66
CA ILE A 97 -4.98 -6.57 -11.51
C ILE A 97 -5.54 -5.90 -12.76
N SER A 98 -6.20 -4.76 -12.58
CA SER A 98 -6.85 -4.01 -13.66
C SER A 98 -5.94 -3.02 -14.39
N GLY A 99 -4.84 -2.58 -13.76
CA GLY A 99 -4.04 -1.45 -14.21
C GLY A 99 -4.57 -0.09 -13.72
N LEU A 100 -5.68 -0.06 -12.97
CA LEU A 100 -6.12 1.15 -12.27
C LEU A 100 -5.17 1.50 -11.14
N MET A 101 -5.13 2.78 -10.76
CA MET A 101 -4.25 3.29 -9.71
C MET A 101 -4.39 2.53 -8.39
N THR A 102 -3.28 2.35 -7.69
CA THR A 102 -3.26 1.78 -6.33
C THR A 102 -4.15 2.59 -5.39
N LYS A 103 -4.89 1.89 -4.52
CA LYS A 103 -5.68 2.50 -3.45
C LYS A 103 -4.95 2.34 -2.12
N PHE A 104 -4.58 3.45 -1.49
CA PHE A 104 -4.02 3.47 -0.15
C PHE A 104 -5.07 3.80 0.92
N GLU A 105 -4.88 3.22 2.11
CA GLU A 105 -5.46 3.65 3.38
C GLU A 105 -4.81 4.97 3.81
N TYR A 106 -5.13 6.09 3.14
CA TYR A 106 -4.49 7.39 3.43
C TYR A 106 -4.71 7.87 4.87
N TRP A 107 -5.78 7.41 5.54
CA TRP A 107 -6.01 7.66 6.97
C TRP A 107 -4.95 7.03 7.89
N ALA A 108 -4.10 6.12 7.40
CA ALA A 108 -2.95 5.55 8.09
C ALA A 108 -1.59 6.07 7.57
N MET A 109 -1.58 7.07 6.68
CA MET A 109 -0.34 7.64 6.15
C MET A 109 0.38 8.45 7.25
N PRO A 110 1.69 8.24 7.49
CA PRO A 110 2.42 8.93 8.54
C PRO A 110 2.82 10.34 8.08
N HIS A 111 1.86 11.26 8.02
CA HIS A 111 2.02 12.58 7.39
C HIS A 111 3.12 13.48 7.97
N LYS A 112 3.65 13.18 9.16
CA LYS A 112 4.76 13.93 9.78
C LYS A 112 6.10 13.20 9.69
N ASP A 113 6.15 12.05 9.00
CA ASP A 113 7.38 11.30 8.82
C ASP A 113 8.27 11.93 7.74
N GLU A 114 9.38 12.50 8.18
CA GLU A 114 10.33 13.24 7.33
C GLU A 114 11.13 12.35 6.37
N LYS A 115 11.08 11.02 6.51
CA LYS A 115 11.74 10.08 5.59
C LYS A 115 10.73 9.39 4.68
N VAL A 116 9.65 8.87 5.25
CA VAL A 116 8.63 8.11 4.51
C VAL A 116 7.85 9.01 3.56
N MET A 117 7.50 10.23 3.96
CA MET A 117 6.72 11.12 3.08
C MET A 117 7.49 11.58 1.84
N PRO A 118 8.77 12.02 1.92
CA PRO A 118 9.56 12.30 0.73
C PRO A 118 9.73 11.08 -0.18
N PHE A 119 9.97 9.89 0.40
CA PHE A 119 10.05 8.64 -0.36
C PHE A 119 8.74 8.34 -1.10
N PHE A 120 7.59 8.50 -0.43
CA PHE A 120 6.28 8.36 -1.05
C PHE A 120 6.09 9.35 -2.20
N GLU A 121 6.33 10.65 -1.99
CA GLU A 121 6.13 11.66 -3.04
C GLU A 121 7.05 11.44 -4.25
N GLN A 122 8.29 10.99 -4.04
CA GLN A 122 9.22 10.65 -5.12
C GLN A 122 8.68 9.51 -6.01
N HIS A 123 8.03 8.51 -5.42
CA HIS A 123 7.59 7.28 -6.12
C HIS A 123 6.09 7.22 -6.39
N LYS A 124 5.33 8.23 -5.99
CA LYS A 124 3.86 8.28 -6.07
C LYS A 124 3.32 8.06 -7.47
N SER A 125 4.07 8.46 -8.50
CA SER A 125 3.70 8.25 -9.90
C SER A 125 3.58 6.77 -10.27
N LEU A 126 4.39 5.89 -9.67
CA LEU A 126 4.35 4.44 -9.89
C LEU A 126 3.03 3.84 -9.37
N PHE A 127 2.59 4.28 -8.18
CA PHE A 127 1.31 3.86 -7.60
C PHE A 127 0.10 4.47 -8.33
N ARG A 128 0.23 5.68 -8.88
CA ARG A 128 -0.83 6.32 -9.68
C ARG A 128 -0.97 5.73 -11.07
N ASN A 129 0.10 5.20 -11.64
CA ASN A 129 0.13 4.67 -13.00
C ASN A 129 0.76 3.26 -12.99
N PRO A 130 0.13 2.29 -12.31
CA PRO A 130 0.66 0.93 -12.24
C PRO A 130 0.52 0.24 -13.60
N LYS A 131 1.30 -0.81 -13.79
CA LYS A 131 1.09 -1.74 -14.90
C LYS A 131 -0.16 -2.58 -14.65
N LYS A 132 -0.77 -3.09 -15.71
CA LYS A 132 -1.74 -4.18 -15.60
C LYS A 132 -0.99 -5.49 -15.39
N LEU A 133 -1.35 -6.26 -14.37
CA LEU A 133 -0.62 -7.46 -13.97
C LEU A 133 -0.56 -8.50 -15.09
N ALA A 134 -1.65 -8.69 -15.84
CA ALA A 134 -1.70 -9.63 -16.96
C ALA A 134 -0.64 -9.32 -18.03
N ASP A 135 -0.37 -8.04 -18.30
CA ASP A 135 0.64 -7.61 -19.28
C ASP A 135 2.05 -7.87 -18.77
N VAL A 136 2.28 -7.72 -17.45
CA VAL A 136 3.55 -8.09 -16.81
C VAL A 136 3.77 -9.60 -16.93
N VAL A 137 2.77 -10.41 -16.56
CA VAL A 137 2.84 -11.88 -16.59
C VAL A 137 3.10 -12.40 -18.00
N ALA A 138 2.47 -11.82 -19.02
CA ALA A 138 2.68 -12.21 -20.42
C ALA A 138 4.13 -12.00 -20.89
N GLY A 139 4.88 -11.09 -20.25
CA GLY A 139 6.29 -10.83 -20.53
C GLY A 139 7.28 -11.62 -19.67
N LEU A 140 6.83 -12.33 -18.63
CA LEU A 140 7.72 -13.04 -17.71
C LEU A 140 8.37 -14.28 -18.36
N ASN A 141 9.65 -14.46 -18.10
CA ASN A 141 10.48 -15.58 -18.54
C ASN A 141 11.69 -15.76 -17.58
N ALA A 142 12.57 -16.72 -17.86
CA ALA A 142 13.71 -17.03 -17.01
C ALA A 142 14.73 -15.88 -16.84
N ASP A 143 14.76 -14.94 -17.78
CA ASP A 143 15.68 -13.79 -17.79
C ASP A 143 15.02 -12.50 -17.26
N SER A 144 13.81 -12.60 -16.67
CA SER A 144 13.09 -11.44 -16.14
C SER A 144 13.85 -10.76 -15.00
N GLU A 145 14.00 -9.44 -15.08
CA GLU A 145 14.71 -8.63 -14.10
C GLU A 145 13.85 -8.33 -12.85
N TYR A 146 13.15 -9.32 -12.30
CA TYR A 146 12.45 -9.22 -11.01
C TYR A 146 13.12 -10.10 -9.97
N ALA A 147 13.65 -9.49 -8.90
CA ALA A 147 14.26 -10.21 -7.78
C ALA A 147 13.22 -10.77 -6.80
N ALA A 148 12.06 -10.14 -6.70
CA ALA A 148 11.00 -10.55 -5.80
C ALA A 148 9.63 -10.04 -6.27
N ILE A 149 8.59 -10.73 -5.82
CA ILE A 149 7.21 -10.26 -5.83
C ILE A 149 6.87 -9.82 -4.40
N PHE A 150 6.35 -8.60 -4.26
CA PHE A 150 5.93 -8.04 -2.99
C PHE A 150 4.43 -7.73 -3.02
N VAL A 151 3.68 -8.33 -2.09
CA VAL A 151 2.23 -8.14 -1.95
C VAL A 151 1.96 -7.47 -0.61
N PRO A 152 1.85 -6.13 -0.55
CA PRO A 152 1.60 -5.43 0.69
C PRO A 152 0.20 -5.71 1.25
N GLY A 153 0.09 -5.71 2.58
CA GLY A 153 -1.19 -5.86 3.27
C GLY A 153 -2.04 -4.58 3.31
N GLY A 154 -2.97 -4.55 4.27
CA GLY A 154 -4.14 -3.66 4.25
C GLY A 154 -5.37 -4.48 3.84
N HIS A 155 -6.57 -4.08 4.23
CA HIS A 155 -7.75 -4.90 3.92
C HIS A 155 -8.10 -4.88 2.43
N GLY A 156 -7.64 -3.89 1.66
CA GLY A 156 -7.79 -3.86 0.20
C GLY A 156 -7.17 -5.08 -0.51
N ALA A 157 -6.13 -5.69 0.07
CA ALA A 157 -5.55 -6.92 -0.48
C ALA A 157 -6.56 -8.08 -0.53
N LEU A 158 -7.61 -8.07 0.29
CA LEU A 158 -8.65 -9.11 0.29
C LEU A 158 -9.62 -8.98 -0.89
N GLY A 159 -9.90 -7.76 -1.34
CA GLY A 159 -10.78 -7.52 -2.50
C GLY A 159 -10.19 -8.11 -3.78
N ASP A 160 -8.87 -8.00 -3.93
CA ASP A 160 -8.15 -8.39 -5.15
C ASP A 160 -7.58 -9.82 -5.07
N ALA A 161 -7.19 -10.29 -3.88
CA ALA A 161 -6.74 -11.67 -3.71
C ALA A 161 -7.83 -12.70 -4.03
N ALA A 162 -9.10 -12.35 -3.86
CA ALA A 162 -10.22 -13.18 -4.30
C ALA A 162 -10.24 -13.37 -5.84
N ASN A 163 -9.72 -12.41 -6.61
CA ASN A 163 -9.66 -12.46 -8.07
C ASN A 163 -8.33 -13.02 -8.62
N LEU A 164 -7.29 -13.17 -7.79
CA LEU A 164 -6.00 -13.77 -8.18
C LEU A 164 -6.00 -15.31 -8.16
N LEU A 165 -7.02 -15.92 -7.55
CA LEU A 165 -7.16 -17.38 -7.40
C LEU A 165 -8.18 -18.01 -8.37
N ILE A 166 -8.68 -17.24 -9.34
CA ILE A 166 -9.62 -17.67 -10.39
C ILE A 166 -9.01 -17.40 -11.76
#